data_AF-X1QVY2-F1
#
_entry.id   AF-X1QVY2-F1
#
_cell.length_a   1.000
_cell.length_b   1.000
_cell.length_c   1.000
_cell.angle_alpha   90.00
_cell.angle_beta   90.00
_cell.angle_gamma   90.00
#
_symmetry.space_group_name_H-M   'P 1'
#
loop_
_entity.id
_entity.type
_entity.pdbx_description
1 polymer ?
#
loop_
_entity_poly.entity_id
_entity_poly.type
_entity_poly.pdbx_seq_one_letter_code
_entity_poly.pdbx_strand_id
1 'polypeptide(L)'
;MIKRITIRDIRVTFTVARIVRVGGFNSLLTDGNHILMFDFDATNLDAVESALARVQRKYRLPRITILETREGTNFIAYCFRRTPLKQAVTILSEVEGLDWGFFKFGVYRGKFTLRVTDKGYGKPHHVKTLLSPYPEDATILDLATWVNYQTLKD
;
A
#
# COMPACT_ATOMS: atom_id res chain seq x y z
N MET A 1 22.51 -1.96 -14.41
CA MET A 1 22.70 -2.84 -15.58
C MET A 1 21.68 -3.96 -15.53
N ILE A 2 20.94 -4.19 -16.60
CA ILE A 2 20.08 -5.38 -16.75
C ILE A 2 20.58 -6.15 -17.97
N LYS A 3 20.95 -7.42 -17.81
CA LYS A 3 21.24 -8.34 -18.91
C LYS A 3 20.14 -9.39 -18.96
N ARG A 4 19.52 -9.56 -20.13
CA ARG A 4 18.46 -10.55 -20.36
C ARG A 4 18.97 -11.55 -21.39
N ILE A 5 18.82 -12.84 -21.08
CA ILE A 5 19.16 -13.94 -21.98
C ILE A 5 17.92 -14.82 -22.07
N THR A 6 17.49 -15.14 -23.29
CA THR A 6 16.38 -16.06 -23.53
C THR A 6 16.94 -17.32 -24.17
N ILE A 7 16.72 -18.48 -23.55
CA ILE A 7 17.11 -19.80 -24.08
C ILE A 7 15.82 -20.60 -24.24
N ARG A 8 15.39 -20.81 -25.50
CA ARG A 8 14.08 -21.37 -25.85
C ARG A 8 12.95 -20.58 -25.17
N ASP A 9 12.22 -21.22 -24.27
CA ASP A 9 11.09 -20.74 -23.50
C ASP A 9 11.49 -20.19 -22.12
N ILE A 10 12.78 -20.27 -21.76
CA ILE A 10 13.30 -19.79 -20.48
C ILE A 10 13.91 -18.40 -20.64
N ARG A 11 13.39 -17.42 -19.89
CA ARG A 11 13.97 -16.07 -19.78
C ARG A 11 14.77 -15.93 -18.49
N VAL A 12 16.08 -15.75 -18.61
CA VAL A 12 16.99 -15.43 -17.51
C VAL A 12 17.27 -13.93 -17.50
N THR A 13 17.10 -13.28 -16.35
CA THR A 13 17.40 -11.85 -16.18
C THR A 13 18.42 -11.66 -15.06
N PHE A 14 19.56 -11.05 -15.38
CA PHE A 14 20.57 -10.59 -14.45
C PHE A 14 20.42 -9.08 -14.24
N THR A 15 20.25 -8.66 -12.99
CA THR A 15 20.14 -7.24 -12.64
C THR A 15 21.22 -6.87 -11.64
N VAL A 16 22.03 -5.87 -11.98
CA VAL A 16 22.94 -5.18 -11.06
C VAL A 16 22.41 -3.76 -10.90
N ALA A 17 21.93 -3.44 -9.70
CA ALA A 17 21.31 -2.17 -9.37
C ALA A 17 21.67 -1.74 -7.96
N ARG A 18 21.61 -0.43 -7.69
CA ARG A 18 21.74 0.09 -6.33
C ARG A 18 20.50 -0.27 -5.53
N ILE A 19 20.69 -0.73 -4.30
CA ILE A 19 19.62 -1.07 -3.38
C ILE A 19 19.55 -0.06 -2.23
N VAL A 20 18.38 0.05 -1.63
CA VAL A 20 18.16 0.75 -0.37
C VAL A 20 17.37 -0.16 0.57
N ARG A 21 17.69 -0.10 1.87
CA ARG A 21 16.94 -0.80 2.91
C ARG A 21 15.82 0.10 3.40
N VAL A 22 14.62 -0.42 3.45
CA VAL A 22 13.42 0.31 3.85
C VAL A 22 12.62 -0.48 4.86
N GLY A 23 11.97 0.24 5.77
CA GLY A 23 11.06 -0.28 6.77
C GLY A 23 9.60 -0.07 6.36
N GLY A 24 8.75 -1.02 6.70
CA GLY A 24 7.32 -0.98 6.40
C GLY A 24 6.48 -1.77 7.41
N PHE A 25 5.17 -1.61 7.29
CA PHE A 25 4.19 -2.36 8.08
C PHE A 25 3.39 -3.28 7.18
N ASN A 26 3.13 -4.50 7.66
CA ASN A 26 2.15 -5.36 7.04
C ASN A 26 0.74 -5.00 7.50
N SER A 27 -0.25 -5.22 6.62
CA SER A 27 -1.68 -5.10 6.92
C SER A 27 -2.17 -6.08 7.98
N LEU A 28 -1.42 -7.17 8.23
CA LEU A 28 -1.87 -8.33 9.00
C LEU A 28 -1.96 -8.01 10.50
N LEU A 29 -3.08 -8.38 11.08
CA LEU A 29 -3.41 -8.27 12.49
C LEU A 29 -3.16 -9.61 13.22
N THR A 30 -3.10 -9.57 14.54
CA THR A 30 -2.85 -10.75 15.39
C THR A 30 -3.93 -11.84 15.27
N ASP A 31 -5.14 -11.46 14.88
CA ASP A 31 -6.29 -12.36 14.65
C ASP A 31 -6.35 -12.93 13.22
N GLY A 32 -5.37 -12.62 12.37
CA GLY A 32 -5.34 -13.03 10.96
C GLY A 32 -6.16 -12.16 10.02
N ASN A 33 -6.86 -11.13 10.53
CA ASN A 33 -7.49 -10.11 9.69
C ASN A 33 -6.48 -9.09 9.18
N HIS A 34 -6.95 -8.17 8.35
CA HIS A 34 -6.15 -7.11 7.75
C HIS A 34 -6.76 -5.76 8.05
N ILE A 35 -5.93 -4.74 8.26
CA ILE A 35 -6.34 -3.36 7.98
C ILE A 35 -6.28 -3.10 6.47
N LEU A 36 -7.01 -2.09 6.00
CA LEU A 36 -6.92 -1.67 4.62
C LEU A 36 -5.76 -0.69 4.46
N MET A 37 -4.91 -1.00 3.49
CA MET A 37 -3.76 -0.20 3.08
C MET A 37 -3.91 0.11 1.59
N PHE A 38 -3.65 1.34 1.19
CA PHE A 38 -3.75 1.78 -0.19
C PHE A 38 -2.43 2.44 -0.60
N ASP A 39 -1.97 2.16 -1.81
CA ASP A 39 -0.75 2.71 -2.39
C ASP A 39 -1.09 3.30 -3.77
N PHE A 40 -0.66 4.53 -4.03
CA PHE A 40 -0.94 5.26 -5.25
C PHE A 40 0.37 5.86 -5.77
N ASP A 41 0.69 5.55 -7.02
CA ASP A 41 1.85 6.08 -7.72
C ASP A 41 1.40 6.98 -8.89
N ALA A 42 2.14 8.07 -9.11
CA ALA A 42 1.93 9.01 -10.22
C ALA A 42 0.48 9.53 -10.34
N THR A 43 -0.17 9.81 -9.20
CA THR A 43 -1.55 10.28 -9.11
C THR A 43 -1.60 11.53 -8.24
N ASN A 44 -2.52 12.47 -8.49
CA ASN A 44 -2.69 13.66 -7.66
C ASN A 44 -3.66 13.41 -6.48
N LEU A 45 -3.58 14.26 -5.44
CA LEU A 45 -4.38 14.09 -4.22
C LEU A 45 -5.90 14.07 -4.49
N ASP A 46 -6.43 14.92 -5.37
CA ASP A 46 -7.88 15.00 -5.64
C ASP A 46 -8.43 13.69 -6.22
N ALA A 47 -7.67 13.04 -7.10
CA ALA A 47 -8.01 11.73 -7.65
C ALA A 47 -7.99 10.65 -6.57
N VAL A 48 -6.97 10.65 -5.68
CA VAL A 48 -6.87 9.73 -4.54
C VAL A 48 -8.07 9.91 -3.60
N GLU A 49 -8.39 11.16 -3.23
CA GLU A 49 -9.53 11.48 -2.38
C GLU A 49 -10.85 10.98 -2.98
N SER A 50 -11.07 11.24 -4.27
CA SER A 50 -12.28 10.84 -4.97
C SER A 50 -12.45 9.33 -5.03
N ALA A 51 -11.37 8.60 -5.34
CA ALA A 51 -11.36 7.13 -5.39
C ALA A 51 -11.62 6.52 -4.01
N LEU A 52 -10.91 7.01 -2.98
CA LEU A 52 -11.06 6.52 -1.61
C LEU A 52 -12.45 6.86 -1.02
N ALA A 53 -12.98 8.05 -1.28
CA ALA A 53 -14.31 8.43 -0.82
C ALA A 53 -15.42 7.56 -1.43
N ARG A 54 -15.26 7.14 -2.70
CA ARG A 54 -16.19 6.22 -3.37
C ARG A 54 -16.25 4.87 -2.66
N VAL A 55 -15.10 4.24 -2.41
CA VAL A 55 -15.05 2.95 -1.72
C VAL A 55 -15.42 3.07 -0.24
N GLN A 56 -15.06 4.18 0.41
CA GLN A 56 -15.43 4.46 1.81
C GLN A 56 -16.95 4.44 1.98
N ARG A 57 -17.68 5.15 1.11
CA ARG A 57 -19.15 5.16 1.13
C ARG A 57 -19.74 3.79 0.80
N LYS A 58 -19.26 3.13 -0.27
CA LYS A 58 -19.78 1.82 -0.71
C LYS A 58 -19.66 0.75 0.37
N TYR A 59 -18.53 0.70 1.06
CA TYR A 59 -18.23 -0.34 2.05
C TYR A 59 -18.46 0.09 3.50
N ARG A 60 -18.93 1.32 3.74
CA ARG A 60 -19.08 1.90 5.09
C ARG A 60 -17.77 1.82 5.88
N LEU A 61 -16.67 2.22 5.24
CA LEU A 61 -15.35 2.21 5.88
C LEU A 61 -15.26 3.33 6.94
N PRO A 62 -14.47 3.15 8.01
CA PRO A 62 -14.19 4.22 8.95
C PRO A 62 -13.32 5.31 8.30
N ARG A 63 -12.77 6.21 9.12
CA ARG A 63 -11.88 7.26 8.63
C ARG A 63 -10.73 6.67 7.81
N ILE A 64 -10.30 7.42 6.80
CA ILE A 64 -9.15 7.07 5.97
C ILE A 64 -8.12 8.19 6.08
N THR A 65 -6.93 7.85 6.57
CA THR A 65 -5.81 8.79 6.72
C THR A 65 -4.91 8.68 5.50
N ILE A 66 -4.73 9.79 4.78
CA ILE A 66 -3.91 9.88 3.56
C ILE A 66 -2.60 10.58 3.91
N LEU A 67 -1.49 9.97 3.50
CA LEU A 67 -0.15 10.49 3.65
C LEU A 67 0.49 10.63 2.28
N GLU A 68 1.24 11.70 2.08
CA GLU A 68 2.07 11.90 0.90
C GLU A 68 3.47 11.33 1.14
N THR A 69 3.94 10.54 0.19
CA THR A 69 5.27 9.89 0.23
C THR A 69 6.25 10.44 -0.80
N ARG A 70 5.73 11.15 -1.80
CA ARG A 70 6.47 11.97 -2.76
C ARG A 70 5.58 13.14 -3.17
N GLU A 71 6.14 14.34 -3.12
CA GLU A 71 5.45 15.59 -3.38
C GLU A 71 4.58 15.52 -4.65
N GLY A 72 3.29 15.78 -4.48
CA GLY A 72 2.27 15.92 -5.51
C GLY A 72 1.92 14.67 -6.30
N THR A 73 2.54 13.51 -6.02
CA THR A 73 2.54 12.38 -6.97
C THR A 73 2.35 11.01 -6.37
N ASN A 74 2.78 10.76 -5.13
CA ASN A 74 2.65 9.42 -4.53
C ASN A 74 2.04 9.51 -3.14
N PHE A 75 0.99 8.72 -2.93
CA PHE A 75 0.19 8.75 -1.73
C PHE A 75 -0.01 7.35 -1.19
N ILE A 76 0.00 7.23 0.13
CA ILE A 76 -0.42 6.02 0.84
C ILE A 76 -1.59 6.36 1.72
N ALA A 77 -2.47 5.40 1.98
CA ALA A 77 -3.56 5.60 2.91
C ALA A 77 -3.79 4.39 3.81
N TYR A 78 -4.26 4.68 5.02
CA TYR A 78 -4.59 3.69 6.05
C TYR A 78 -6.06 3.83 6.44
N CYS A 79 -6.73 2.69 6.57
CA CYS A 79 -8.06 2.60 7.13
C CYS A 79 -8.12 1.45 8.13
N PHE A 80 -8.26 1.79 9.41
CA PHE A 80 -8.19 0.86 10.54
C PHE A 80 -9.51 0.12 10.74
N ARG A 81 -9.80 -0.77 9.78
CA ARG A 81 -10.91 -1.71 9.82
C ARG A 81 -10.39 -3.14 9.74
N ARG A 82 -10.75 -4.01 10.70
CA ARG A 82 -10.52 -5.45 10.66
C ARG A 82 -11.30 -6.04 9.50
N THR A 83 -10.56 -6.55 8.53
CA THR A 83 -11.11 -7.01 7.27
C THR A 83 -10.49 -8.35 6.89
N PRO A 84 -11.28 -9.42 6.67
CA PRO A 84 -10.75 -10.67 6.14
C PRO A 84 -10.06 -10.45 4.79
N LEU A 85 -8.98 -11.19 4.51
CA LEU A 85 -8.17 -11.00 3.30
C LEU A 85 -9.01 -10.92 2.01
N LYS A 86 -9.97 -11.84 1.85
CA LYS A 86 -10.85 -11.88 0.66
C LYS A 86 -11.63 -10.57 0.48
N GLN A 87 -12.15 -10.02 1.57
CA GLN A 87 -12.88 -8.75 1.54
C GLN A 87 -11.94 -7.57 1.31
N ALA A 88 -10.74 -7.59 1.89
CA ALA A 88 -9.72 -6.56 1.63
C ALA A 88 -9.36 -6.54 0.13
N VAL A 89 -9.13 -7.70 -0.48
CA VAL A 89 -8.86 -7.82 -1.92
C VAL A 89 -10.02 -7.28 -2.76
N THR A 90 -11.27 -7.62 -2.41
CA THR A 90 -12.45 -7.07 -3.09
C THR A 90 -12.49 -5.55 -3.02
N ILE A 91 -12.31 -4.96 -1.83
CA ILE A 91 -12.34 -3.50 -1.66
C ILE A 91 -11.23 -2.84 -2.47
N LEU A 92 -9.98 -3.32 -2.34
CA LEU A 92 -8.83 -2.75 -3.04
C LEU A 92 -8.97 -2.86 -4.56
N SER A 93 -9.57 -3.94 -5.08
CA SER A 93 -9.75 -4.12 -6.53
C SER A 93 -10.69 -3.10 -7.19
N GLU A 94 -11.50 -2.38 -6.40
CA GLU A 94 -12.41 -1.35 -6.89
C GLU A 94 -11.85 0.09 -6.74
N VAL A 95 -10.67 0.22 -6.12
CA VAL A 95 -10.00 1.51 -5.95
C VAL A 95 -9.32 1.89 -7.25
N GLU A 96 -9.84 2.94 -7.88
CA GLU A 96 -9.25 3.50 -9.10
C GLU A 96 -7.93 4.20 -8.79
N GLY A 97 -6.94 3.99 -9.65
CA GLY A 97 -5.59 4.55 -9.48
C GLY A 97 -4.71 3.82 -8.46
N LEU A 98 -5.18 2.73 -7.84
CA LEU A 98 -4.36 1.91 -6.93
C LEU A 98 -3.16 1.32 -7.69
N ASP A 99 -1.96 1.37 -7.09
CA ASP A 99 -0.78 0.75 -7.69
C ASP A 99 -1.00 -0.76 -7.87
N TRP A 100 -0.92 -1.19 -9.13
CA TRP A 100 -1.10 -2.59 -9.49
C TRP A 100 0.04 -3.47 -8.98
N GLY A 101 1.25 -2.92 -8.83
CA GLY A 101 2.39 -3.62 -8.23
C GLY A 101 2.08 -3.98 -6.78
N PHE A 102 1.74 -2.99 -5.98
CA PHE A 102 1.26 -3.13 -4.61
C PHE A 102 0.12 -4.15 -4.51
N PHE A 103 -0.94 -3.99 -5.31
CA PHE A 103 -2.10 -4.89 -5.27
C PHE A 103 -1.72 -6.34 -5.60
N LYS A 104 -1.01 -6.56 -6.72
CA LYS A 104 -0.60 -7.89 -7.18
C LYS A 104 0.28 -8.60 -6.15
N PHE A 105 1.30 -7.92 -5.63
CA PHE A 105 2.19 -8.53 -4.65
C PHE A 105 1.48 -8.74 -3.30
N GLY A 106 0.54 -7.86 -2.94
CA GLY A 106 -0.28 -8.01 -1.74
C GLY A 106 -1.14 -9.27 -1.78
N VAL A 107 -1.84 -9.50 -2.89
CA VAL A 107 -2.63 -10.71 -3.14
C VAL A 107 -1.73 -11.95 -3.12
N TYR A 108 -0.62 -11.94 -3.88
CA TYR A 108 0.28 -13.08 -3.98
C TYR A 108 0.90 -13.49 -2.63
N ARG A 109 1.23 -12.52 -1.78
CA ARG A 109 1.84 -12.76 -0.45
C ARG A 109 0.81 -12.99 0.65
N GLY A 110 -0.49 -12.83 0.36
CA GLY A 110 -1.57 -12.90 1.34
C GLY A 110 -1.53 -11.78 2.39
N LYS A 111 -0.86 -10.66 2.11
CA LYS A 111 -0.79 -9.46 2.97
C LYS A 111 -0.27 -8.27 2.18
N PHE A 112 -0.75 -7.08 2.52
CA PHE A 112 -0.29 -5.81 1.96
C PHE A 112 0.81 -5.22 2.84
N THR A 113 1.74 -4.47 2.24
CA THR A 113 2.84 -3.85 2.97
C THR A 113 3.05 -2.43 2.47
N LEU A 114 2.96 -1.44 3.36
CA LEU A 114 3.29 -0.04 3.05
C LEU A 114 4.63 0.34 3.67
N ARG A 115 5.41 1.11 2.93
CA ARG A 115 6.68 1.68 3.38
C ARG A 115 6.42 2.87 4.30
N VAL A 116 7.18 2.96 5.39
CA VAL A 116 7.16 4.12 6.30
C VAL A 116 8.49 4.85 6.41
N THR A 117 9.57 4.24 5.91
CA THR A 117 10.87 4.90 5.85
C THR A 117 11.04 5.70 4.57
N ASP A 118 11.91 6.69 4.65
CA ASP A 118 12.31 7.50 3.51
C ASP A 118 13.10 6.65 2.48
N LYS A 119 12.80 6.84 1.19
CA LYS A 119 13.51 6.25 0.03
C LYS A 119 14.40 7.28 -0.69
N GLY A 120 14.58 8.47 -0.12
CA GLY A 120 15.24 9.62 -0.73
C GLY A 120 14.28 10.75 -1.15
N TYR A 121 13.02 10.70 -0.74
CA TYR A 121 11.96 11.67 -1.08
C TYR A 121 11.28 12.28 0.16
N GLY A 122 11.78 11.98 1.35
CA GLY A 122 11.16 12.34 2.62
C GLY A 122 10.39 11.18 3.26
N LYS A 123 10.12 11.32 4.56
CA LYS A 123 9.21 10.41 5.27
C LYS A 123 7.77 10.71 4.86
N PRO A 124 6.88 9.69 4.85
CA PRO A 124 5.46 9.94 4.68
C PRO A 124 4.95 10.99 5.66
N HIS A 125 4.22 11.97 5.17
CA HIS A 125 3.62 13.01 6.01
C HIS A 125 2.12 13.11 5.75
N HIS A 126 1.36 13.47 6.77
CA HIS A 126 -0.08 13.57 6.67
C HIS A 126 -0.49 14.74 5.77
N VAL A 127 -1.46 14.50 4.89
CA VAL A 127 -2.01 15.54 4.00
C VAL A 127 -3.53 15.66 4.10
N LYS A 128 -4.23 14.56 4.39
CA LYS A 128 -5.71 14.57 4.45
C LYS A 128 -6.26 13.44 5.30
N THR A 129 -7.45 13.66 5.87
CA THR A 129 -8.27 12.61 6.46
C THR A 129 -9.67 12.66 5.88
N LEU A 130 -10.15 11.54 5.33
CA LEU A 130 -11.55 11.38 4.94
C LEU A 130 -12.36 10.95 6.16
N LEU A 131 -13.24 11.84 6.65
CA LEU A 131 -14.07 11.57 7.83
C LEU A 131 -15.16 10.53 7.53
N SER A 132 -15.56 9.81 8.57
CA SER A 132 -16.61 8.80 8.50
C SER A 132 -17.36 8.69 9.83
N PRO A 133 -18.68 8.44 9.83
CA PRO A 133 -19.42 8.14 11.04
C PRO A 133 -19.17 6.72 11.57
N TYR A 134 -18.55 5.85 10.76
CA TYR A 134 -18.27 4.47 11.16
C TYR A 134 -17.00 4.42 12.00
N PRO A 135 -17.00 3.74 13.16
CA PRO A 135 -15.85 3.68 14.05
C PRO A 135 -14.75 2.76 13.49
N GLU A 136 -13.50 3.07 13.85
CA GLU A 136 -12.37 2.15 13.68
C GLU A 136 -12.49 0.99 14.69
N ASP A 137 -12.14 -0.23 14.28
CA ASP A 137 -12.14 -1.44 15.12
C ASP A 137 -10.75 -2.10 15.19
N ALA A 138 -9.73 -1.41 14.66
CA ALA A 138 -8.32 -1.73 14.80
C ALA A 138 -7.51 -0.46 15.12
N THR A 139 -6.26 -0.64 15.52
CA THR A 139 -5.30 0.42 15.79
C THR A 139 -3.93 0.04 15.23
N ILE A 140 -3.00 0.99 15.21
CA ILE A 140 -1.62 0.71 14.82
C ILE A 140 -0.93 -0.30 15.73
N LEU A 141 -1.35 -0.39 17.00
CA LEU A 141 -0.80 -1.32 17.99
C LEU A 141 -1.22 -2.77 17.71
N ASP A 142 -2.30 -2.97 16.94
CA ASP A 142 -2.78 -4.30 16.55
C ASP A 142 -1.99 -4.92 15.38
N LEU A 143 -1.13 -4.14 14.72
CA LEU A 143 -0.34 -4.61 13.58
C LEU A 143 0.72 -5.60 14.04
N ALA A 144 0.67 -6.82 13.48
CA ALA A 144 1.46 -7.93 13.98
C ALA A 144 2.95 -7.83 13.63
N THR A 145 3.32 -7.12 12.55
CA THR A 145 4.69 -7.22 12.01
C THR A 145 5.20 -5.94 11.35
N TRP A 146 6.32 -5.47 11.88
CA TRP A 146 7.28 -4.62 11.17
C TRP A 146 8.11 -5.46 10.20
N VAL A 147 8.46 -4.89 9.05
CA VAL A 147 9.33 -5.56 8.09
C VAL A 147 10.42 -4.62 7.63
N ASN A 148 11.63 -5.15 7.51
CA ASN A 148 12.74 -4.49 6.81
C ASN A 148 12.99 -5.26 5.51
N TYR A 149 13.04 -4.56 4.39
CA TYR A 149 13.27 -5.17 3.09
C TYR A 149 14.16 -4.30 2.21
N GLN A 150 14.69 -4.91 1.15
CA GLN A 150 15.50 -4.22 0.15
C GLN A 150 14.63 -3.88 -1.06
N THR A 151 14.78 -2.66 -1.56
CA THR A 151 14.18 -2.23 -2.82
C THR A 151 15.24 -1.54 -3.69
N LEU A 152 14.97 -1.40 -4.97
CA LEU A 152 15.84 -0.66 -5.88
C LEU A 152 15.83 0.83 -5.49
N LYS A 153 16.99 1.46 -5.51
CA LYS A 153 17.09 2.91 -5.39
C LYS A 153 16.66 3.53 -6.71
N ASP A 154 15.67 4.40 -6.67
CA ASP A 154 15.16 5.14 -7.84
C ASP A 154 16.21 6.14 -8.35
#